data_AF-A0A536TX69-F1
#
_entry.id   AF-A0A536TX69-F1
#
_cell.length_a   1.000
_cell.length_b   1.000
_cell.length_c   1.000
_cell.angle_alpha   90.00
_cell.angle_beta   90.00
_cell.angle_gamma   90.00
#
_symmetry.space_group_name_H-M   'P 1'
#
loop_
_entity.id
_entity.type
_entity.pdbx_description
1 polymer ?
#
loop_
_entity_poly.entity_id
_entity_poly.type
_entity_poly.pdbx_seq_one_letter_code
_entity_poly.pdbx_strand_id
1 'polypeptide(L)'
;MARPAATRVSSRSPVIDQREKLIGATERLLCSRGLGCVTTRDIAHAAKVAEGALYHHFHDKAELILAVVLQQLGDFPEVLQGLPLQVGQNTIEKNLGRVLESAFAFHHRIAPLVCSLFADQQLLGRVRSM
;
A
#
# COMPACT_ATOMS: atom_id res chain seq x y z
N MET A 1 -28.27 -44.05 -11.42
CA MET A 1 -28.04 -43.43 -10.09
C MET A 1 -26.56 -43.07 -9.98
N ALA A 2 -26.20 -41.83 -10.32
CA ALA A 2 -24.81 -41.35 -10.30
C ALA A 2 -24.58 -40.46 -9.06
N ARG A 3 -23.54 -40.76 -8.28
CA ARG A 3 -23.08 -39.99 -7.12
C ARG A 3 -22.41 -38.69 -7.59
N PRO A 4 -22.82 -37.50 -7.14
CA PRO A 4 -22.07 -36.29 -7.41
C PRO A 4 -20.83 -36.24 -6.50
N ALA A 5 -19.67 -36.01 -7.13
CA ALA A 5 -18.42 -35.72 -6.46
C ALA A 5 -18.54 -34.37 -5.74
N ALA A 6 -18.27 -34.39 -4.43
CA ALA A 6 -18.23 -33.18 -3.62
C ALA A 6 -17.03 -32.32 -4.03
N THR A 7 -17.31 -31.16 -4.62
CA THR A 7 -16.39 -30.05 -4.83
C THR A 7 -15.81 -29.65 -3.47
N ARG A 8 -14.53 -29.95 -3.23
CA ARG A 8 -13.79 -29.41 -2.08
C ARG A 8 -13.68 -27.90 -2.22
N VAL A 9 -14.58 -27.19 -1.55
CA VAL A 9 -14.42 -25.77 -1.23
C VAL A 9 -13.17 -25.66 -0.35
N SER A 10 -12.07 -25.19 -0.94
CA SER A 10 -10.83 -24.88 -0.24
C SER A 10 -11.09 -23.76 0.77
N SER A 11 -11.29 -24.14 2.03
CA SER A 11 -11.35 -23.25 3.18
C SER A 11 -10.01 -22.55 3.38
N ARG A 12 -9.86 -21.32 2.86
CA ARG A 12 -8.77 -20.42 3.27
C ARG A 12 -9.25 -19.63 4.50
N SER A 13 -8.69 -19.96 5.66
CA SER A 13 -8.66 -19.07 6.84
C SER A 13 -8.07 -17.71 6.45
N PRO A 14 -8.31 -16.60 7.19
CA PRO A 14 -7.73 -15.30 6.88
C PRO A 14 -6.25 -15.29 7.29
N VAL A 15 -5.43 -16.07 6.58
CA VAL A 15 -3.98 -16.01 6.64
C VAL A 15 -3.59 -14.79 5.84
N ILE A 16 -3.29 -13.67 6.52
CA ILE A 16 -2.71 -12.49 5.88
C ILE A 16 -1.51 -12.96 5.06
N ASP A 17 -1.55 -12.68 3.75
CA ASP A 17 -0.52 -13.07 2.80
C ASP A 17 0.84 -12.50 3.24
N GLN A 18 1.91 -13.27 3.07
CA GLN A 18 3.27 -12.80 3.36
C GLN A 18 3.58 -11.53 2.57
N ARG A 19 3.03 -11.41 1.35
CA ARG A 19 3.10 -10.20 0.53
C ARG A 19 2.48 -8.99 1.24
N GLU A 20 1.28 -9.13 1.80
CA GLU A 20 0.60 -8.05 2.53
C GLU A 20 1.36 -7.64 3.79
N LYS A 21 1.94 -8.62 4.52
CA LYS A 21 2.78 -8.32 5.69
C LYS A 21 4.02 -7.50 5.32
N LEU A 22 4.67 -7.83 4.21
CA LEU A 22 5.82 -7.10 3.68
C LEU A 22 5.44 -5.66 3.30
N ILE A 23 4.32 -5.47 2.59
CA ILE A 23 3.86 -4.14 2.18
C ILE A 23 3.53 -3.28 3.42
N GLY A 24 2.72 -3.81 4.35
CA GLY A 24 2.35 -3.06 5.56
C GLY A 24 3.53 -2.77 6.49
N ALA A 25 4.52 -3.67 6.58
CA ALA A 25 5.74 -3.40 7.34
C ALA A 25 6.60 -2.32 6.69
N THR A 26 6.71 -2.35 5.36
CA THR A 26 7.44 -1.35 4.58
C THR A 26 6.82 0.03 4.76
N GLU A 27 5.50 0.16 4.60
CA GLU A 27 4.78 1.41 4.83
C GLU A 27 5.11 2.03 6.20
N ARG A 28 4.99 1.26 7.28
CA ARG A 28 5.28 1.75 8.63
C ARG A 28 6.73 2.21 8.80
N LEU A 29 7.68 1.47 8.22
CA LEU A 29 9.10 1.83 8.28
C LEU A 29 9.39 3.09 7.46
N LEU A 30 8.79 3.22 6.27
CA LEU A 30 8.93 4.42 5.44
C LEU A 30 8.36 5.65 6.14
N CYS A 31 7.17 5.58 6.73
CA CYS A 31 6.58 6.70 7.47
C CYS A 31 7.38 7.10 8.72
N SER A 32 8.09 6.15 9.35
CA SER A 32 8.79 6.40 10.62
C SER A 32 10.29 6.69 10.50
N ARG A 33 10.96 6.20 9.47
CA ARG A 33 12.43 6.30 9.31
C ARG A 33 12.85 6.94 7.99
N GLY A 34 11.92 7.12 7.05
CA GLY A 34 12.21 7.62 5.72
C GLY A 34 12.88 6.58 4.81
N LEU A 35 12.85 6.84 3.50
CA LEU A 35 13.24 5.88 2.47
C LEU A 35 14.71 5.42 2.55
N GLY A 36 15.61 6.35 2.89
CA GLY A 36 17.07 6.14 2.90
C GLY A 36 17.58 5.26 4.03
N CYS A 37 16.84 5.17 5.17
CA CYS A 37 17.28 4.44 6.36
C CYS A 37 16.70 3.03 6.48
N VAL A 38 15.83 2.62 5.56
CA VAL A 38 15.14 1.33 5.64
C VAL A 38 15.83 0.32 4.73
N THR A 39 16.29 -0.81 5.28
CA THR A 39 16.87 -1.92 4.50
C THR A 39 15.86 -3.05 4.24
N THR A 40 16.14 -3.92 3.27
CA THR A 40 15.33 -5.14 3.03
C THR A 40 15.28 -6.05 4.25
N ARG A 41 16.39 -6.12 5.00
CA ARG A 41 16.48 -6.86 6.26
C ARG A 41 15.58 -6.27 7.35
N ASP A 42 15.56 -4.95 7.51
CA ASP A 42 14.66 -4.27 8.45
C ASP A 42 13.19 -4.59 8.14
N ILE A 43 12.84 -4.56 6.85
CA ILE A 43 11.49 -4.85 6.36
C ILE A 43 11.10 -6.30 6.67
N ALA A 44 11.93 -7.27 6.29
CA ALA A 44 11.65 -8.69 6.53
C ALA A 44 11.48 -8.98 8.03
N HIS A 45 12.36 -8.40 8.86
CA HIS A 45 12.28 -8.50 10.32
C HIS A 45 10.97 -7.90 10.86
N ALA A 46 10.61 -6.68 10.43
CA ALA A 46 9.38 -6.01 10.86
C ALA A 46 8.10 -6.74 10.37
N ALA A 47 8.17 -7.40 9.22
CA ALA A 47 7.10 -8.25 8.67
C ALA A 47 7.04 -9.64 9.33
N LYS A 48 8.04 -10.00 10.15
CA LYS A 48 8.21 -11.33 10.78
C LYS A 48 8.26 -12.45 9.74
N VAL A 49 9.02 -12.22 8.67
CA VAL A 49 9.28 -13.21 7.61
C VAL A 49 10.78 -13.38 7.40
N ALA A 50 11.19 -14.50 6.82
CA ALA A 50 12.58 -14.70 6.42
C ALA A 50 12.95 -13.69 5.32
N GLU A 51 14.18 -13.16 5.33
CA GLU A 51 14.62 -12.19 4.32
C GLU A 51 14.58 -12.76 2.90
N GLY A 52 14.91 -14.04 2.72
CA GLY A 52 14.75 -14.74 1.44
C GLY A 52 13.31 -14.78 0.92
N ALA A 53 12.31 -14.73 1.82
CA ALA A 53 10.90 -14.72 1.43
C ALA A 53 10.48 -13.40 0.79
N LEU A 54 11.16 -12.28 1.09
CA LEU A 54 10.93 -11.00 0.43
C LEU A 54 11.21 -11.12 -1.07
N TYR A 55 12.34 -11.74 -1.43
CA TYR A 55 12.77 -11.91 -2.82
C TYR A 55 11.90 -12.88 -3.64
N HIS A 56 11.04 -13.67 -2.99
CA HIS A 56 10.02 -14.45 -3.69
C HIS A 56 8.83 -13.61 -4.14
N HIS A 57 8.56 -12.49 -3.48
CA HIS A 57 7.42 -11.62 -3.78
C HIS A 57 7.79 -10.34 -4.53
N PHE A 58 9.04 -9.88 -4.38
CA PHE A 58 9.54 -8.63 -4.96
C PHE A 58 10.97 -8.83 -5.43
N HIS A 59 11.26 -8.43 -6.65
CA HIS A 59 12.58 -8.52 -7.27
C HIS A 59 13.60 -7.65 -6.55
N ASP A 60 13.18 -6.44 -6.14
CA ASP A 60 14.04 -5.50 -5.41
C ASP A 60 13.23 -4.64 -4.42
N LYS A 61 13.96 -3.79 -3.66
CA LYS A 61 13.36 -2.86 -2.70
C LYS A 61 12.42 -1.86 -3.40
N ALA A 62 12.74 -1.43 -4.63
CA ALA A 62 11.97 -0.42 -5.34
C ALA A 62 10.60 -0.95 -5.76
N GLU A 63 10.50 -2.21 -6.20
CA GLU A 63 9.23 -2.86 -6.51
C GLU A 63 8.33 -2.97 -5.28
N LEU A 64 8.91 -3.30 -4.12
CA LEU A 64 8.18 -3.33 -2.85
C LEU A 64 7.68 -1.93 -2.44
N ILE A 65 8.51 -0.90 -2.59
CA ILE A 65 8.09 0.49 -2.34
C ILE A 65 6.98 0.91 -3.30
N LEU A 66 7.10 0.55 -4.59
CA LEU A 66 6.06 0.83 -5.58
C LEU A 66 4.75 0.16 -5.19
N ALA A 67 4.78 -1.09 -4.70
CA ALA A 67 3.60 -1.77 -4.20
C ALA A 67 2.94 -1.04 -3.02
N VAL A 68 3.73 -0.46 -2.10
CA VAL A 68 3.22 0.41 -1.02
C VAL A 68 2.53 1.64 -1.62
N VAL A 69 3.17 2.33 -2.56
CA VAL A 69 2.62 3.54 -3.21
C VAL A 69 1.32 3.24 -3.94
N LEU A 70 1.28 2.12 -4.68
CA LEU A 70 0.08 1.66 -5.38
C LEU A 70 -1.05 1.33 -4.41
N GLN A 71 -0.76 0.77 -3.24
CA GLN A 71 -1.78 0.54 -2.22
C GLN A 71 -2.33 1.86 -1.64
N GLN A 72 -1.49 2.89 -1.50
CA GLN A 72 -1.94 4.19 -0.99
C GLN A 72 -2.82 4.97 -1.97
N LEU A 73 -2.70 4.69 -3.28
CA LEU A 73 -3.59 5.27 -4.30
C LEU A 73 -5.07 4.94 -4.05
N GLY A 74 -5.37 3.86 -3.33
CA GLY A 74 -6.74 3.53 -2.95
C GLY A 74 -7.63 3.34 -4.18
N ASP A 75 -8.78 4.01 -4.19
CA ASP A 75 -9.75 4.01 -5.30
C ASP A 75 -9.58 5.19 -6.26
N PHE A 76 -8.59 6.05 -6.04
CA PHE A 76 -8.44 7.29 -6.80
C PHE A 76 -8.22 7.07 -8.30
N PRO A 77 -7.36 6.12 -8.74
CA PRO A 77 -7.24 5.77 -10.15
C PRO A 77 -8.57 5.30 -10.75
N GLU A 78 -9.34 4.47 -10.05
CA GLU A 78 -10.62 3.93 -10.49
C GLU A 78 -11.67 5.03 -10.61
N VAL A 79 -11.72 5.95 -9.65
CA VAL A 79 -12.63 7.12 -9.68
C VAL A 79 -12.33 7.99 -10.90
N LEU A 80 -11.05 8.29 -11.19
CA LEU A 80 -10.66 9.08 -12.36
C LEU A 80 -10.94 8.36 -13.69
N GLN A 81 -10.55 7.10 -13.80
CA GLN A 81 -10.76 6.29 -15.01
C GLN A 81 -12.24 6.02 -15.29
N GLY A 82 -13.07 6.01 -14.24
CA GLY A 82 -14.52 5.84 -14.33
C GLY A 82 -15.29 7.09 -14.74
N LEU A 83 -14.68 8.28 -14.79
CA LEU A 83 -15.36 9.54 -15.13
C LEU A 83 -16.09 9.53 -16.48
N PRO A 84 -15.53 8.97 -17.58
CA PRO A 84 -16.24 8.88 -18.85
C PRO A 84 -17.56 8.09 -18.75
N LEU A 85 -17.64 7.13 -17.83
CA LEU A 85 -18.87 6.34 -17.59
C LEU A 85 -19.95 7.14 -16.83
N GLN A 86 -19.62 8.30 -16.27
CA GLN A 86 -20.54 9.15 -15.52
C GLN A 86 -21.26 10.19 -16.38
N VAL A 87 -20.96 10.26 -17.69
CA VAL A 87 -21.61 11.20 -18.62
C VAL A 87 -23.11 10.93 -18.67
N GLY A 88 -23.91 11.95 -18.37
CA GLY A 88 -25.38 11.86 -18.32
C GLY A 88 -25.96 11.15 -17.09
N GLN A 89 -25.13 10.64 -16.17
CA GLN A 89 -25.58 9.89 -14.98
C GLN A 89 -25.69 10.75 -13.72
N ASN A 90 -24.82 11.77 -13.59
CA ASN A 90 -24.71 12.61 -12.40
C ASN A 90 -24.45 14.06 -12.81
N THR A 91 -24.71 15.00 -11.90
CA THR A 91 -24.30 16.40 -12.07
C THR A 91 -22.78 16.52 -12.05
N ILE A 92 -22.26 17.56 -12.70
CA ILE A 92 -20.82 17.90 -12.68
C ILE A 92 -20.34 18.06 -11.24
N GLU A 93 -21.10 18.77 -10.40
CA GLU A 93 -20.80 18.97 -8.99
C GLU A 93 -20.64 17.63 -8.24
N LYS A 94 -21.55 16.68 -8.43
CA LYS A 94 -21.48 15.38 -7.78
C LYS A 94 -20.28 14.56 -8.25
N ASN A 95 -19.95 14.63 -9.55
CA ASN A 95 -18.77 13.95 -10.08
C ASN A 95 -17.47 14.56 -9.53
N LEU A 96 -17.37 15.90 -9.50
CA LEU A 96 -16.23 16.60 -8.91
C LEU A 96 -16.11 16.32 -7.41
N GLY A 97 -17.22 16.29 -6.67
CA GLY A 97 -17.23 15.96 -5.24
C GLY A 97 -16.60 14.60 -4.97
N ARG A 98 -16.99 13.57 -5.72
CA ARG A 98 -16.41 12.21 -5.58
C ARG A 98 -14.92 12.16 -5.92
N VAL A 99 -14.49 12.89 -6.96
CA VAL A 99 -13.07 12.99 -7.32
C VAL A 99 -12.29 13.66 -6.19
N LEU A 100 -12.80 14.77 -5.65
CA LEU A 100 -12.15 15.49 -4.56
C LEU A 100 -12.08 14.66 -3.29
N GLU A 101 -13.17 13.98 -2.90
CA GLU A 101 -13.19 13.07 -1.74
C GLU A 101 -12.11 11.99 -1.85
N SER A 102 -12.02 11.31 -3.00
CA SER A 102 -11.01 10.29 -3.25
C SER A 102 -9.59 10.89 -3.33
N ALA A 103 -9.43 12.06 -3.97
CA ALA A 103 -8.15 12.77 -4.04
C ALA A 103 -7.64 13.20 -2.65
N PHE A 104 -8.51 13.69 -1.77
CA PHE A 104 -8.15 14.06 -0.40
C PHE A 104 -7.78 12.84 0.43
N ALA A 105 -8.52 11.74 0.30
CA ALA A 105 -8.19 10.48 0.97
C ALA A 105 -6.82 9.95 0.52
N PHE A 106 -6.56 9.96 -0.79
CA PHE A 106 -5.27 9.64 -1.38
C PHE A 106 -4.16 10.57 -0.86
N HIS A 107 -4.39 11.87 -0.85
CA HIS A 107 -3.40 12.86 -0.41
C HIS A 107 -3.02 12.66 1.06
N HIS A 108 -4.00 12.41 1.94
CA HIS A 108 -3.77 12.13 3.35
C HIS A 108 -2.94 10.87 3.57
N ARG A 109 -3.11 9.86 2.71
CA ARG A 109 -2.37 8.59 2.73
C ARG A 109 -0.94 8.72 2.19
N ILE A 110 -0.75 9.47 1.11
CA ILE A 110 0.56 9.59 0.46
C ILE A 110 1.46 10.63 1.14
N ALA A 111 0.88 11.67 1.75
CA ALA A 111 1.64 12.78 2.32
C ALA A 111 2.70 12.33 3.33
N PRO A 112 2.45 11.39 4.27
CA PRO A 112 3.49 10.89 5.18
C PRO A 112 4.66 10.19 4.47
N LEU A 113 4.41 9.46 3.38
CA LEU A 113 5.46 8.79 2.60
C LEU A 113 6.29 9.79 1.79
N VAL A 114 5.65 10.79 1.20
CA VAL A 114 6.34 11.86 0.46
C VAL A 114 7.12 12.75 1.43
N CYS A 115 6.51 13.16 2.54
CA CYS A 115 7.19 13.88 3.60
C CYS A 115 8.37 13.07 4.15
N SER A 116 8.28 11.75 4.31
CA SER A 116 9.42 10.95 4.78
C SER A 116 10.52 10.73 3.73
N LEU A 117 10.23 11.00 2.44
CA LEU A 117 11.24 11.06 1.38
C LEU A 117 12.07 12.35 1.47
N PHE A 118 11.48 13.46 1.95
CA PHE A 118 12.07 14.80 1.91
C PHE A 118 12.41 15.40 3.29
N ALA A 119 11.83 14.90 4.37
CA ALA A 119 12.08 15.34 5.74
C ALA A 119 13.43 14.78 6.19
N ASP A 120 14.48 15.48 5.76
CA ASP A 120 15.84 15.48 6.26
C ASP A 120 16.09 14.45 7.39
N GLN A 121 16.66 13.30 6.99
CA GLN A 121 16.95 12.20 7.91
C GLN A 121 17.80 12.62 9.11
N GLN A 122 18.58 13.70 8.99
CA GLN A 122 19.37 14.20 10.10
C GLN A 122 18.54 14.99 11.12
N LEU A 123 17.49 15.69 10.68
CA LEU A 123 16.61 16.47 11.56
C LEU A 123 15.72 15.54 12.41
N LEU A 124 15.16 14.49 11.81
CA LEU A 124 14.37 13.48 12.54
C LEU A 124 15.21 12.71 13.58
N GLY A 125 16.50 12.49 13.32
CA GLY A 125 17.43 11.90 14.27
C GLY A 125 17.67 12.80 15.49
N ARG A 126 17.82 14.11 15.27
CA ARG A 126 18.06 15.11 16.34
C ARG A 126 16.87 15.31 17.27
N VAL A 127 15.64 15.24 16.75
CA VAL A 127 14.42 15.39 17.56
C VAL A 127 14.14 14.14 18.44
N ARG A 128 14.54 12.94 18.00
CA ARG A 128 14.36 11.70 18.78
C ARG A 128 15.37 11.50 19.92
N SER A 129 16.46 12.26 19.93
CA SER A 129 17.53 12.20 20.95
C SER A 129 17.45 13.32 21.99
N MET A 130 16.40 14.14 21.96
CA MET A 130 16.02 15.07 23.03
C MET A 130 15.05 14.39 23.98
#